data_AF-A0A149V9V4-F1
#
_entry.id   AF-A0A149V9V4-F1
#
_cell.length_a   1.000
_cell.length_b   1.000
_cell.length_c   1.000
_cell.angle_alpha   90.00
_cell.angle_beta   90.00
_cell.angle_gamma   90.00
#
_symmetry.space_group_name_H-M   'P 1'
#
loop_
_entity.id
_entity.type
_entity.pdbx_description
1 polymer ?
#
loop_
_entity_poly.entity_id
_entity_poly.type
_entity_poly.pdbx_seq_one_letter_code
_entity_poly.pdbx_strand_id
1 'polypeptide(L)' 'MESPKLWLQDDGQPLSCQEKLRVLDENWQEVQEILQDAFEDAVLMGVSEQGMRAHLTDLVASLQSPHQGNKA' A
#
# COMPACT_ATOMS: atom_id res chain seq x y z
N MET A 1 3.67 -6.46 9.72
CA MET A 1 4.71 -5.43 9.51
C MET A 1 4.23 -4.17 10.23
N GLU A 2 5.12 -3.30 10.66
CA GLU A 2 4.70 -2.03 11.29
C GLU A 2 4.37 -0.99 10.20
N SER A 3 3.47 -0.05 10.49
CA SER A 3 3.17 1.06 9.59
C SER A 3 4.37 2.00 9.43
N PRO A 4 4.44 2.77 8.33
CA PRO A 4 5.47 3.77 8.14
C PRO A 4 5.52 4.76 9.30
N LYS A 5 6.71 4.96 9.89
CA LYS A 5 6.93 5.93 10.98
C LYS A 5 6.75 7.39 10.55
N LEU A 6 6.73 7.65 9.25
CA LEU A 6 6.66 8.98 8.68
C LEU A 6 5.86 8.95 7.38
N TRP A 7 4.76 9.70 7.37
CA TRP A 7 3.99 10.00 6.18
C TRP A 7 4.35 11.41 5.71
N LEU A 8 4.76 11.55 4.45
CA LEU A 8 5.17 12.83 3.86
C LEU A 8 4.03 13.41 3.01
N GLN A 9 3.92 14.73 3.05
CA GLN A 9 3.09 15.51 2.13
C GLN A 9 3.86 15.79 0.83
N ASP A 10 3.17 16.32 -0.18
CA ASP A 10 3.76 16.67 -1.48
C ASP A 10 4.91 17.69 -1.39
N ASP A 11 4.90 18.52 -0.36
CA ASP A 11 5.96 19.51 -0.06
C ASP A 11 7.15 18.90 0.72
N GLY A 12 7.11 17.59 0.98
CA GLY A 12 8.13 16.86 1.74
C GLY A 12 8.04 17.03 3.26
N GLN A 13 7.05 17.76 3.79
CA GLN A 13 6.87 17.91 5.23
C GLN A 13 6.12 16.71 5.83
N PRO A 14 6.42 16.31 7.07
CA PRO A 14 5.65 15.31 7.80
C PRO A 14 4.17 15.68 7.91
N LEU A 15 3.29 14.72 7.67
CA LEU A 15 1.87 14.86 8.01
C LEU A 15 1.73 14.85 9.54
N SER A 16 1.22 15.94 10.12
CA SER A 16 1.15 16.12 11.58
C SER A 16 -0.24 15.95 12.20
N CYS A 17 -1.29 15.90 11.37
CA CYS A 17 -2.66 15.75 11.85
C CYS A 17 -2.90 14.33 12.37
N GLN A 18 -3.14 14.20 13.68
CA GLN A 18 -3.32 12.91 14.36
C GLN A 18 -4.44 12.06 13.75
N GLU A 19 -5.57 12.67 13.38
CA GLU A 19 -6.70 11.95 12.77
C GLU A 19 -6.33 11.37 11.41
N LYS A 20 -5.60 12.12 10.58
CA LYS A 20 -5.14 11.62 9.28
C LYS A 20 -4.11 10.51 9.45
N LEU A 21 -3.19 10.65 10.40
CA LEU A 21 -2.22 9.61 10.72
C LEU A 21 -2.89 8.31 11.16
N ARG A 22 -3.89 8.39 12.05
CA ARG A 22 -4.69 7.22 12.47
C ARG A 22 -5.33 6.52 11.28
N VAL A 23 -5.96 7.28 10.38
CA VAL A 23 -6.60 6.71 9.17
C VAL A 23 -5.57 6.06 8.25
N LEU A 24 -4.38 6.66 8.09
CA LEU A 24 -3.31 6.06 7.28
C LEU A 24 -2.77 4.78 7.90
N ASP A 25 -2.65 4.72 9.23
CA ASP A 25 -2.26 3.50 9.94
C ASP A 25 -3.32 2.40 9.79
N GLU A 26 -4.60 2.73 9.92
CA GLU A 26 -5.72 1.80 9.68
C GLU A 26 -5.69 1.24 8.26
N ASN A 27 -5.62 2.12 7.25
CA ASN A 27 -5.51 1.73 5.85
C ASN A 27 -4.27 0.84 5.58
N TRP A 28 -3.14 1.15 6.22
CA TRP A 28 -1.92 0.36 6.06
C TRP A 28 -2.08 -1.06 6.58
N GLN A 29 -2.68 -1.22 7.75
CA GLN A 29 -2.94 -2.54 8.33
C GLN A 29 -3.89 -3.34 7.44
N GLU A 30 -5.00 -2.73 6.99
CA GLU A 30 -5.96 -3.38 6.11
C GLU A 30 -5.32 -3.86 4.79
N VAL A 31 -4.53 -3.01 4.14
CA VAL A 31 -3.83 -3.39 2.90
C VAL A 31 -2.82 -4.51 3.17
N GLN A 32 -2.12 -4.47 4.30
CA GLN A 32 -1.18 -5.52 4.66
C GLN A 32 -1.87 -6.88 4.83
N GLU A 33 -3.01 -6.92 5.52
CA GLU A 33 -3.81 -8.13 5.71
C GLU A 33 -4.29 -8.68 4.35
N ILE A 34 -4.87 -7.83 3.51
CA ILE A 34 -5.36 -8.23 2.18
C ILE A 34 -4.23 -8.80 1.30
N LEU A 35 -3.06 -8.15 1.30
CA LEU A 35 -1.92 -8.61 0.51
C LEU A 35 -1.34 -9.92 1.04
N GLN A 36 -1.35 -10.13 2.36
CA GLN A 36 -0.90 -11.37 2.98
C GLN A 36 -1.83 -12.53 2.62
N ASP A 37 -3.15 -12.35 2.77
CA ASP A 37 -4.14 -13.35 2.42
C ASP A 37 -4.03 -13.74 0.94
N ALA A 38 -3.96 -12.74 0.04
CA ALA A 38 -3.79 -12.98 -1.39
C ALA A 38 -2.50 -13.74 -1.72
N PHE A 39 -1.40 -13.45 -1.01
CA PHE A 39 -0.13 -14.14 -1.16
C PHE A 39 -0.23 -15.60 -0.70
N GLU A 40 -0.83 -15.85 0.46
CA GLU A 40 -1.02 -17.21 1.02
C GLU A 40 -1.89 -18.06 0.12
N ASP A 41 -3.02 -17.53 -0.35
CA ASP A 41 -3.92 -18.24 -1.28
C ASP A 41 -3.21 -18.61 -2.58
N ALA A 42 -2.45 -17.69 -3.17
CA ALA A 42 -1.71 -17.96 -4.39
C ALA A 42 -0.65 -19.07 -4.21
N VAL A 43 0.07 -19.04 -3.08
CA VAL A 43 1.07 -20.07 -2.75
C VAL A 43 0.39 -21.42 -2.51
N LEU A 44 -0.75 -21.45 -1.81
CA LEU A 44 -1.56 -22.66 -1.62
C LEU A 44 -2.06 -23.25 -2.94
N MET A 45 -2.33 -22.40 -3.94
CA MET A 45 -2.71 -22.80 -5.29
C MET A 45 -1.52 -23.21 -6.19
N GLY A 46 -0.28 -23.19 -5.66
CA GLY A 46 0.92 -23.64 -6.36
C GLY A 46 1.66 -22.56 -7.15
N VAL A 47 1.33 -21.28 -6.95
CA VAL A 47 2.11 -20.17 -7.50
C VAL A 47 3.44 -20.07 -6.75
N SER A 48 4.55 -19.81 -7.47
CA SER A 48 5.84 -19.61 -6.82
C SER A 48 5.81 -18.36 -5.94
N GLU A 49 6.34 -18.44 -4.71
CA GLU A 49 6.42 -17.30 -3.79
C GLU A 49 7.10 -16.08 -4.42
N GLN A 50 8.21 -16.29 -5.14
CA GLN A 50 8.94 -15.22 -5.80
C GLN A 50 8.11 -14.55 -6.90
N GLY A 51 7.40 -15.34 -7.72
CA GLY A 51 6.51 -14.84 -8.75
C GLY A 51 5.34 -14.04 -8.17
N MET A 52 4.71 -14.53 -7.10
CA MET A 52 3.61 -13.80 -6.45
C MET A 52 4.09 -12.47 -5.85
N ARG A 53 5.27 -12.44 -5.21
CA ARG A 53 5.87 -11.19 -4.71
C ARG A 53 6.14 -10.18 -5.83
N ALA A 54 6.59 -10.65 -6.99
CA ALA A 54 6.79 -9.79 -8.16
C ALA A 54 5.47 -9.19 -8.64
N HIS A 55 4.42 -10.01 -8.78
CA HIS A 55 3.10 -9.54 -9.19
C HIS A 55 2.50 -8.51 -8.22
N LEU A 56 2.61 -8.73 -6.91
CA LEU A 56 2.13 -7.76 -5.91
C LEU A 56 2.93 -6.45 -5.96
N THR A 57 4.24 -6.54 -6.21
CA THR A 57 5.09 -5.35 -6.38
C THR A 57 4.70 -4.56 -7.62
N ASP A 58 4.49 -5.24 -8.76
CA ASP A 58 4.05 -4.62 -10.01
C ASP A 58 2.66 -3.98 -9.86
N LEU A 59 1.75 -4.65 -9.14
CA LEU A 59 0.43 -4.13 -8.83
C LEU A 59 0.52 -2.80 -8.07
N VAL A 60 1.30 -2.75 -6.99
CA VAL A 60 1.50 -1.53 -6.20
C VAL A 60 2.18 -0.43 -7.01
N ALA A 61 3.16 -0.79 -7.85
CA ALA A 61 3.84 0.17 -8.73
C ALA A 61 2.92 0.76 -9.81
N SER A 62 1.86 0.05 -10.18
CA SER A 62 0.89 0.47 -11.20
C SER A 62 -0.26 1.36 -10.67
N LEU A 63 -0.31 1.63 -9.36
CA LEU A 63 -1.34 2.46 -8.75
C LEU A 63 -1.39 3.85 -9.39
N GLN A 64 -2.58 4.27 -9.80
CA GLN A 64 -2.79 5.55 -10.47
C GLN A 64 -2.97 6.67 -9.46
N SER A 65 -2.36 7.83 -9.76
CA SER A 65 -2.57 9.03 -8.94
C SER A 65 -4.01 9.54 -9.09
N PRO A 66 -4.70 9.86 -7.98
CA PRO A 66 -6.04 10.46 -8.03
C PRO A 66 -6.05 11.86 -8.67
N HIS A 67 -4.89 12.50 -8.87
CA HIS A 67 -4.78 13.86 -9.40
C HIS A 67 -4.82 13.96 -10.94
N GLN A 68 -5.07 12.87 -11.67
CA GLN A 68 -5.11 12.87 -13.14
C GLN A 68 -6.37 13.52 -13.76
N GLY A 69 -7.22 14.17 -12.95
CA GLY A 69 -8.51 14.73 -13.38
C GLY A 69 -8.64 16.26 -13.47
N ASN A 70 -7.62 17.06 -13.12
CA ASN A 70 -7.77 18.52 -13.16
C ASN A 70 -6.61 19.18 -13.92
N LYS A 71 -6.66 19.11 -15.25
CA LYS A 71 -5.98 20.11 -16.08
C LYS A 71 -6.78 21.40 -15.97
N ALA A 72 -6.21 22.39 -15.28
CA ALA A 72 -6.63 23.79 -15.38
C ALA A 72 -6.50 24.29 -16.82
#